data_AF-A0A1H7PAW7-F1
#
_entry.id   AF-A0A1H7PAW7-F1
#
_cell.length_a   1.000
_cell.length_b   1.000
_cell.length_c   1.000
_cell.angle_alpha   90.00
_cell.angle_beta   90.00
_cell.angle_gamma   90.00
#
_symmetry.space_group_name_H-M   'P 1'
#
loop_
_entity.id
_entity.type
_entity.pdbx_description
1 polymer ?
#
loop_
_entity_poly.entity_id
_entity_poly.type
_entity_poly.pdbx_seq_one_letter_code
_entity_poly.pdbx_strand_id
1 'polypeptide(L)' 'MKPQAQRKPVSSEQHKKMIRSVAGTMAIEGLTLSEASRHNLDRYASGQANLQQIMAELKAKYQRAE' A
#
# COMPACT_ATOMS: atom_id res chain seq x y z
N MET A 1 20.79 8.39 -5.76
CA MET A 1 19.34 8.12 -5.69
C MET A 1 18.63 9.42 -6.06
N LYS A 2 17.76 9.43 -7.07
CA LYS A 2 17.05 10.67 -7.45
C LYS A 2 16.24 11.14 -6.24
N PRO A 3 16.25 12.44 -5.89
CA PRO A 3 15.35 12.96 -4.86
C PRO A 3 13.95 12.54 -5.24
N GLN A 4 13.23 11.94 -4.29
CA GLN A 4 11.82 11.64 -4.45
C GLN A 4 11.14 12.98 -4.74
N ALA A 5 10.88 13.26 -6.03
CA ALA A 5 10.23 14.48 -6.47
C ALA A 5 9.02 14.69 -5.57
N GLN A 6 8.93 15.86 -4.92
CA GLN A 6 7.88 16.20 -3.96
C GLN A 6 6.54 15.75 -4.54
N ARG A 7 6.05 14.59 -4.09
CA ARG A 7 4.79 14.04 -4.55
C ARG A 7 3.74 15.00 -4.01
N LYS A 8 3.05 15.71 -4.91
CA LYS A 8 1.89 16.50 -4.51
C LYS A 8 0.98 15.59 -3.68
N PRO A 9 0.50 16.05 -2.51
CA PRO A 9 -0.39 15.25 -1.69
C PRO A 9 -1.60 14.85 -2.53
N VAL A 10 -1.82 13.54 -2.66
CA VAL A 10 -2.98 12.98 -3.36
C VAL A 10 -4.21 13.31 -2.52
N SER A 11 -5.27 13.82 -3.15
CA SER A 11 -6.50 14.09 -2.40
C SER A 11 -7.12 12.78 -1.88
N SER A 12 -7.87 12.86 -0.76
CA SER A 12 -8.53 11.68 -0.20
C SER A 12 -9.40 10.95 -1.24
N GLU A 13 -10.09 11.69 -2.11
CA GLU A 13 -10.91 11.11 -3.17
C GLU A 13 -10.10 10.42 -4.27
N GLN A 14 -8.98 11.01 -4.68
CA GLN A 14 -8.07 10.38 -5.63
C GLN A 14 -7.48 9.10 -5.05
N HIS A 15 -7.09 9.11 -3.77
CA HIS A 15 -6.58 7.94 -3.07
C HIS A 15 -7.63 6.82 -3.02
N LYS A 16 -8.86 7.12 -2.61
CA LYS A 16 -9.98 6.15 -2.64
C LYS A 16 -10.21 5.56 -4.03
N LYS A 17 -10.11 6.37 -5.10
CA LYS A 17 -10.23 5.90 -6.48
C LYS A 17 -9.11 4.94 -6.85
N MET A 18 -7.87 5.25 -6.49
CA MET A 18 -6.73 4.37 -6.72
C MET A 18 -6.90 3.03 -5.99
N ILE A 19 -7.31 3.05 -4.72
CA ILE A 19 -7.54 1.81 -3.97
C ILE A 19 -8.66 0.97 -4.61
N ARG A 20 -9.77 1.58 -5.05
CA ARG A 20 -10.82 0.86 -5.78
C ARG A 20 -10.30 0.24 -7.09
N SER A 21 -9.42 0.94 -7.81
CA SER A 21 -8.80 0.41 -9.02
C SER A 21 -7.96 -0.83 -8.72
N VAL A 22 -7.11 -0.78 -7.70
CA VAL A 22 -6.29 -1.92 -7.27
C VAL A 22 -7.17 -3.10 -6.86
N ALA A 23 -8.19 -2.85 -6.04
CA ALA A 23 -9.13 -3.89 -5.61
C ALA A 23 -9.88 -4.51 -6.81
N GLY A 24 -10.29 -3.70 -7.79
CA GLY A 24 -10.95 -4.18 -9.00
C GLY A 24 -10.03 -5.07 -9.87
N THR A 25 -8.77 -4.68 -10.06
CA THR A 25 -7.79 -5.50 -10.77
C THR A 25 -7.54 -6.83 -10.06
N MET A 26 -7.35 -6.81 -8.73
CA MET A 26 -7.20 -8.04 -7.95
C MET A 26 -8.42 -8.96 -8.09
N ALA A 27 -9.63 -8.40 -8.04
CA ALA A 27 -10.85 -9.18 -8.18
C ALA A 27 -10.99 -9.84 -9.56
N ILE A 28 -10.54 -9.18 -10.64
CA ILE A 28 -10.50 -9.77 -11.99
C ILE A 28 -9.60 -11.02 -12.02
N GLU A 29 -8.53 -11.03 -11.23
CA GLU A 29 -7.61 -12.17 -11.09
C GLU A 29 -8.08 -13.21 -10.06
N GLY A 30 -9.28 -13.05 -9.48
CA GLY A 30 -9.78 -13.94 -8.42
C GLY A 30 -9.10 -13.73 -7.05
N LEU A 31 -8.38 -12.62 -6.88
CA LEU A 31 -7.72 -12.24 -5.64
C LEU A 31 -8.58 -11.23 -4.86
N THR A 32 -8.41 -11.20 -3.54
CA THR A 32 -9.06 -10.20 -2.66
C THR A 32 -8.01 -9.30 -2.03
N LEU A 33 -8.23 -7.98 -2.11
CA LEU A 33 -7.41 -7.03 -1.37
C LEU A 33 -7.73 -7.13 0.13
N SER A 34 -6.82 -7.73 0.90
CA SER A 34 -6.98 -7.88 2.36
C SER A 34 -7.00 -6.52 3.07
N GLU A 35 -7.60 -6.50 4.27
CA GLU A 35 -7.58 -5.32 5.15
C GLU A 35 -6.15 -4.90 5.50
N ALA A 36 -5.25 -5.85 5.77
CA ALA A 36 -3.84 -5.56 6.05
C ALA A 36 -3.14 -4.92 4.84
N SER A 37 -3.41 -5.40 3.63
CA SER A 37 -2.87 -4.80 2.40
C SER A 37 -3.41 -3.39 2.19
N ARG A 38 -4.69 -3.15 2.48
CA ARG A 38 -5.30 -1.82 2.39
C ARG A 38 -4.69 -0.84 3.39
N HIS A 39 -4.54 -1.24 4.64
CA HIS A 39 -3.90 -0.44 5.69
C HIS A 39 -2.46 -0.04 5.32
N ASN A 40 -1.70 -0.95 4.72
CA ASN A 40 -0.35 -0.67 4.23
C ASN A 40 -0.35 0.37 3.10
N LEU A 41 -1.32 0.30 2.18
CA LEU A 41 -1.46 1.28 1.10
C LEU A 41 -1.85 2.66 1.64
N ASP A 42 -2.72 2.72 2.66
CA ASP A 42 -3.13 3.97 3.31
C ASP A 42 -1.95 4.64 4.02
N ARG A 43 -1.17 3.89 4.81
CA ARG A 43 0.05 4.38 5.47
C ARG A 43 1.14 4.82 4.50
N TYR A 44 1.25 4.15 3.34
CA TYR A 44 2.17 4.55 2.29
C TYR A 44 1.75 5.87 1.64
N ALA A 45 0.46 6.01 1.32
CA ALA A 45 -0.07 7.20 0.67
C ALA A 45 -0.05 8.44 1.57
N SER A 46 -0.27 8.27 2.88
CA SER A 46 -0.20 9.36 3.86
C SER A 46 1.22 9.78 4.23
N GLY A 47 2.24 9.02 3.80
CA GLY A 47 3.63 9.21 4.20
C GLY A 47 3.93 8.72 5.62
N GLN A 48 2.97 8.10 6.31
CA GLN A 48 3.16 7.51 7.65
C GLN A 48 4.18 6.35 7.64
N ALA A 49 4.27 5.60 6.54
CA ALA A 49 5.27 4.56 6.36
C ALA A 49 5.83 4.58 4.93
N ASN A 50 7.13 4.35 4.79
CA ASN A 50 7.74 4.16 3.48
C ASN A 50 7.72 2.67 3.07
N LEU A 51 8.04 2.41 1.79
CA LEU A 51 8.02 1.06 1.23
C LEU A 51 8.98 0.11 1.97
N GLN A 52 10.16 0.57 2.37
CA GLN A 52 11.15 -0.26 3.06
C GLN A 52 10.65 -0.68 4.45
N GLN A 53 9.99 0.22 5.18
CA GLN A 53 9.37 -0.07 6.47
C GLN A 53 8.27 -1.13 6.34
N ILE A 54 7.35 -0.95 5.39
CA ILE A 54 6.27 -1.91 5.13
C ILE A 54 6.85 -3.28 4.76
N MET A 55 7.88 -3.33 3.90
CA MET A 55 8.52 -4.59 3.51
C MET A 55 9.23 -5.27 4.68
N ALA A 56 9.87 -4.51 5.57
CA ALA A 56 10.48 -5.06 6.78
C ALA A 56 9.44 -5.63 7.74
N GLU A 57 8.32 -4.93 7.96
CA GLU A 57 7.18 -5.41 8.77
C GLU A 57 6.60 -6.73 8.20
N LEU A 58 6.38 -6.80 6.88
CA LEU A 58 5.90 -8.00 6.21
C LEU A 58 6.89 -9.17 6.36
N LYS A 59 8.18 -8.93 6.14
CA LYS A 59 9.22 -9.95 6.30
C LYS A 59 9.24 -10.47 7.74
N ALA A 60 9.21 -9.59 8.74
CA ALA A 60 9.19 -9.99 10.14
C ALA A 60 7.91 -10.78 10.51
N LYS A 61 6.76 -10.42 9.96
CA LYS A 61 5.48 -11.12 10.20
C LYS A 61 5.54 -12.57 9.72
N TYR A 62 6.04 -12.80 8.50
CA TYR A 62 6.04 -14.14 7.90
C TYR A 62 7.27 -14.97 8.27
N GLN A 63 8.38 -14.36 8.69
CA GLN A 63 9.53 -15.09 9.24
C GLN A 63 9.28 -15.66 10.64
N ARG A 64 8.32 -15.12 11.40
CA ARG A 64 7.89 -15.68 12.69
C ARG A 64 6.85 -16.79 12.56
N ALA A 65 6.41 -17.08 11.34
CA ALA A 65 5.39 -18.09 11.06
C ALA A 65 5.99 -19.45 10.65
N GLU A 66 7.32 -19.60 10.72
CA GLU A 66 8.03 -20.88 10.67
C GLU A 66 8.34 -21.40 12.08
#